data_AF-A0A914RD25-F1
#
_entry.id   AF-A0A914RD25-F1
#
_cell.length_a   1.000
_cell.length_b   1.000
_cell.length_c   1.000
_cell.angle_alpha   90.00
_cell.angle_beta   90.00
_cell.angle_gamma   90.00
#
_symmetry.space_group_name_H-M   'P 1'
#
loop_
_entity.id
_entity.type
_entity.pdbx_description
1 polymer ?
#
loop_
_entity_poly.entity_id
_entity_poly.type
_entity_poly.pdbx_seq_one_letter_code
_entity_poly.pdbx_strand_id
1 'polypeptide(L)' 'MTERRRFQTEKSKDIKDYPFLLPKCYDTIKVPRVLSTMSETADVQVLRSVSNWSSLINHTEDSIQQVGCRIVVSIKLMPE' A
#
# COMPACT_ATOMS: atom_id res chain seq x y z
N MET A 1 18.33 -21.17 -7.42
CA MET A 1 19.48 -20.26 -7.24
C MET A 1 19.05 -18.87 -7.70
N THR A 2 18.43 -18.08 -6.82
CA THR A 2 19.05 -16.99 -6.02
C THR A 2 19.29 -15.72 -6.86
N GLU A 3 18.23 -14.98 -7.20
CA GLU A 3 18.39 -13.63 -7.76
C GLU A 3 17.57 -12.55 -7.00
N ARG A 4 17.99 -12.36 -5.75
CA ARG A 4 18.43 -11.04 -5.27
C ARG A 4 17.37 -9.95 -4.96
N ARG A 5 16.88 -10.02 -3.71
CA ARG A 5 16.62 -8.97 -2.67
C ARG A 5 17.11 -7.51 -2.94
N ARG A 6 16.69 -6.86 -4.03
CA ARG A 6 17.62 -5.96 -4.75
C ARG A 6 17.93 -4.54 -4.24
N PHE A 7 17.22 -3.93 -3.29
CA PHE A 7 17.62 -2.60 -2.81
C PHE A 7 17.98 -2.53 -1.32
N GLN A 8 17.09 -2.84 -0.38
CA GLN A 8 17.42 -2.70 1.04
C GLN A 8 18.02 -3.97 1.66
N THR A 9 17.72 -5.15 1.12
CA THR A 9 18.10 -6.42 1.74
C THR A 9 19.35 -7.10 1.16
N GLU A 10 19.99 -6.53 0.14
CA GLU A 10 21.28 -7.05 -0.36
C GLU A 10 22.44 -6.07 -0.47
N LYS A 11 22.19 -4.76 -0.57
CA LYS A 11 23.27 -3.77 -0.73
C LYS A 11 23.45 -2.83 0.45
N SER A 12 22.50 -2.78 1.38
CA SER A 12 22.41 -1.65 2.35
C SER A 12 22.24 -2.07 3.80
N LYS A 13 22.26 -3.38 4.10
CA LYS A 13 22.04 -3.90 5.46
C LYS A 13 23.04 -3.34 6.49
N ASP A 14 24.24 -3.00 6.02
CA ASP A 14 25.35 -2.53 6.84
C ASP A 14 25.58 -1.01 6.73
N ILE A 15 24.76 -0.30 5.92
CA ILE A 15 24.86 1.16 5.76
C ILE A 15 24.05 1.81 6.88
N LYS A 16 24.74 2.38 7.87
CA LYS A 16 24.12 3.06 9.03
C LYS A 16 23.15 4.17 8.63
N ASP A 17 23.34 4.78 7.47
CA ASP A 17 22.50 5.87 6.95
C ASP A 17 21.15 5.39 6.37
N TYR A 18 20.93 4.07 6.29
CA TYR A 18 19.69 3.51 5.75
C TYR A 18 19.03 2.54 6.76
N PRO A 19 18.41 3.08 7.82
CA PRO A 19 17.86 2.26 8.90
C PRO A 19 16.69 1.39 8.43
N PHE A 20 16.54 0.25 9.07
CA PHE A 20 15.33 -0.56 8.92
C PHE A 20 14.13 0.16 9.50
N LEU A 21 13.05 0.22 8.71
CA LEU A 21 11.79 0.79 9.15
C LEU A 21 10.94 -0.29 9.81
N LEU A 22 10.32 0.06 10.93
CA LEU A 22 9.34 -0.77 11.62
C LEU A 22 7.98 -0.07 11.58
N PRO A 23 6.89 -0.79 11.27
CA PRO A 23 5.56 -0.21 11.30
C PRO A 23 5.19 0.20 12.72
N LYS A 24 4.50 1.33 12.86
CA LYS A 24 3.89 1.73 14.13
C LYS A 24 2.65 0.87 14.40
N CYS A 25 2.38 0.62 15.68
CA CYS A 25 1.14 -0.05 16.09
C CYS A 25 -0.06 0.84 15.77
N TYR A 26 -1.05 0.30 15.04
CA TYR A 26 -2.25 1.02 14.61
C TYR A 26 -3.01 1.67 15.78
N ASP A 27 -3.11 0.97 16.91
CA ASP A 27 -3.87 1.43 18.10
C ASP A 27 -3.28 2.69 18.76
N THR A 28 -2.03 3.00 18.45
CA THR A 28 -1.27 4.09 19.11
C THR A 28 -1.11 5.34 18.26
N ILE A 29 -1.56 5.32 17.00
CA ILE A 29 -1.38 6.44 16.08
C ILE A 29 -2.44 7.51 16.35
N LYS A 30 -1.98 8.72 16.69
CA LYS A 30 -2.84 9.90 16.82
C LYS A 30 -2.81 10.71 15.53
N VAL A 31 -3.98 11.04 14.99
CA VAL A 31 -4.10 11.94 13.84
C VAL A 31 -3.78 13.37 14.28
N PRO A 32 -2.86 14.09 13.60
CA PRO A 32 -2.58 15.49 13.88
C PRO A 32 -3.85 16.36 13.78
N ARG A 33 -4.10 17.21 14.78
CA ARG A 33 -5.29 18.09 14.84
C ARG A 33 -5.41 19.07 13.66
N VAL A 34 -4.29 19.41 13.02
CA VAL A 34 -4.30 20.26 11.82
C VAL A 34 -5.02 19.60 10.64
N LEU A 35 -5.05 18.26 10.59
CA LEU A 35 -5.69 17.53 9.50
C LEU A 35 -7.22 17.43 9.69
N SER A 36 -7.71 17.47 10.93
CA SER A 36 -9.14 17.28 11.21
C SER A 36 -10.02 18.42 10.69
N THR A 37 -9.48 19.63 10.51
CA THR A 37 -10.24 20.77 9.98
C THR A 37 -10.38 20.75 8.46
N MET A 38 -9.68 19.84 7.76
CA MET A 38 -9.69 19.75 6.30
C MET A 38 -10.05 18.33 5.82
N SER A 39 -10.68 17.52 6.67
CA SER A 39 -10.96 16.10 6.39
C SER A 39 -12.40 15.75 6.71
N GLU A 40 -12.99 14.90 5.87
CA GLU A 40 -14.28 14.27 6.11
C GLU A 40 -14.12 12.85 6.65
N THR A 41 -15.12 12.38 7.40
CA THR A 41 -15.14 11.00 7.89
C THR A 41 -15.69 10.09 6.80
N ALA A 42 -14.94 9.03 6.44
CA ALA A 42 -15.35 8.10 5.38
C ALA A 42 -14.76 6.70 5.61
N ASP A 43 -15.44 5.70 5.07
CA ASP A 43 -14.88 4.35 4.96
C ASP A 43 -13.83 4.33 3.84
N VAL A 44 -12.60 3.99 4.20
CA VAL A 44 -11.45 4.01 3.29
C VAL A 44 -10.77 2.65 3.23
N GLN A 45 -10.35 2.27 2.03
CA GLN A 45 -9.56 1.05 1.79
C GLN A 45 -8.32 1.42 0.97
N VAL A 46 -7.14 1.01 1.47
CA VAL A 46 -5.89 1.15 0.72
C VAL A 46 -5.79 0.02 -0.30
N LEU A 47 -5.51 0.38 -1.54
CA LEU A 47 -5.29 -0.52 -2.67
C LEU A 47 -3.92 -0.25 -3.28
N ARG A 48 -3.36 -1.21 -4.00
CA ARG A 48 -2.04 -1.08 -4.63
C ARG A 48 -1.91 -1.95 -5.89
N SER A 49 -0.95 -1.58 -6.73
CA SER A 49 -0.46 -2.39 -7.84
C SER A 49 1.00 -2.71 -7.59
N VAL A 50 1.30 -3.94 -7.17
CA VAL A 50 2.65 -4.36 -6.80
C VAL A 50 2.91 -5.78 -7.28
N SER A 51 4.17 -6.10 -7.51
CA SER A 51 4.58 -7.45 -7.88
C SER A 51 5.87 -7.84 -7.16
N ASN A 52 6.37 -9.03 -7.47
CA ASN A 52 7.62 -9.50 -6.91
C ASN A 52 8.78 -8.51 -7.16
N TRP A 53 8.85 -7.92 -8.35
CA TRP A 53 9.96 -7.03 -8.71
C TRP A 53 10.00 -5.74 -7.87
N SER A 54 8.83 -5.20 -7.53
CA SER A 54 8.72 -3.89 -6.86
C SER A 54 8.60 -3.99 -5.35
N SER A 55 7.99 -5.04 -4.82
CA SER A 55 7.68 -5.17 -3.39
C SER A 55 8.06 -6.53 -2.79
N LEU A 56 8.72 -7.41 -3.57
CA LEU A 56 9.18 -8.74 -3.11
C LEU A 56 8.05 -9.64 -2.57
N ILE A 57 6.84 -9.47 -3.08
CA ILE A 57 5.69 -10.32 -2.76
C ILE A 57 5.62 -11.54 -3.70
N ASN A 58 4.97 -12.62 -3.26
CA ASN A 58 4.93 -13.90 -3.99
C ASN A 58 3.89 -13.95 -5.12
N HIS A 59 2.88 -13.07 -5.08
CA HIS A 59 1.86 -12.94 -6.10
C HIS A 59 1.76 -11.48 -6.52
N THR A 60 1.44 -11.20 -7.77
CA THR A 60 1.10 -9.84 -8.18
C THR A 60 -0.22 -9.44 -7.53
N GLU A 61 -0.24 -8.28 -6.89
CA GLU A 61 -1.47 -7.64 -6.43
C GLU A 61 -1.85 -6.54 -7.41
N ASP A 62 -3.07 -6.61 -7.92
CA ASP A 62 -3.68 -5.68 -8.87
C ASP A 62 -5.00 -5.11 -8.34
N SER A 63 -5.08 -4.90 -7.01
CA SER A 63 -6.31 -4.55 -6.30
C SER A 63 -6.93 -3.21 -6.78
N ILE A 64 -6.11 -2.28 -7.27
CA ILE A 64 -6.60 -1.05 -7.93
C ILE A 64 -7.39 -1.39 -9.20
N GLN A 65 -6.84 -2.25 -10.07
CA GLN A 65 -7.50 -2.64 -11.32
C GLN A 65 -8.79 -3.41 -11.04
N GLN A 66 -8.76 -4.33 -10.08
CA GLN A 66 -9.93 -5.10 -9.69
C GLN A 66 -11.08 -4.20 -9.22
N VAL A 67 -10.80 -3.21 -8.36
CA VAL A 67 -11.83 -2.27 -7.88
C VAL A 67 -12.35 -1.39 -9.01
N GLY A 68 -11.48 -0.90 -9.90
CA GLY A 68 -11.91 -0.15 -11.08
C GLY A 68 -12.91 -0.92 -11.94
N CYS A 69 -12.63 -2.20 -12.22
CA CYS A 69 -13.55 -3.07 -12.95
C CYS A 69 -14.88 -3.27 -12.19
N ARG A 70 -14.83 -3.49 -10.87
CA ARG A 70 -16.03 -3.71 -10.05
C ARG A 70 -16.93 -2.48 -10.03
N ILE A 71 -16.36 -1.29 -9.85
CA ILE A 71 -17.12 -0.03 -9.83
C ILE A 71 -17.82 0.18 -11.19
N VAL A 72 -17.11 0.01 -12.30
CA VAL A 72 -17.68 0.16 -13.64
C VAL A 72 -18.83 -0.83 -13.87
N VAL A 73 -18.66 -2.08 -13.45
CA VAL A 73 -19.73 -3.09 -13.53
C VAL A 73 -20.93 -2.70 -12.65
N SER A 74 -20.70 -2.28 -11.41
CA SER A 74 -21.76 -1.86 -10.49
C SER A 74 -22.56 -0.68 -11.03
N ILE A 75 -21.90 0.35 -11.57
CA ILE A 75 -22.56 1.52 -12.18
C ILE A 75 -23.41 1.08 -13.38
N LYS A 76 -22.88 0.19 -14.23
CA LYS A 76 -23.60 -0.28 -15.42
C LYS A 76 -24.83 -1.13 -15.10
N LEU A 77 -24.92 -1.67 -13.89
CA LEU A 77 -26.02 -2.52 -13.42
C LEU A 77 -27.07 -1.77 -12.59
N MET A 78 -26.92 -0.47 -12.35
CA MET A 78 -27.96 0.34 -11.71
C MET A 78 -29.00 0.77 -12.77
N PRO A 79 -30.29 0.37 -12.64
CA PRO A 79 -31.36 0.89 -13.49
C PRO A 79 -31.65 2.36 -13.13
N GLU A 80 -32.10 3.14 -14.13
CA GLU A 80 -32.56 4.54 -13.94
C GLU A 80 -33.76 4.66 -13.00
#